data_AF-A0A3M2BA43-F1
#
_entry.id   AF-A0A3M2BA43-F1
#
_cell.length_a   1.000
_cell.length_b   1.000
_cell.length_c   1.000
_cell.angle_alpha   90.00
_cell.angle_beta   90.00
_cell.angle_gamma   90.00
#
_symmetry.space_group_name_H-M   'P 1'
#
loop_
_entity.id
_entity.type
_entity.pdbx_description
1 polymer ?
#
loop_
_entity_poly.entity_id
_entity_poly.type
_entity_poly.pdbx_seq_one_letter_code
_entity_poly.pdbx_strand_id
1 'polypeptide(L)'
;MKYLKQAVQCFVAAMATVAGAQSPGQLLDHQSLSRLHFGEHVVLTRFPLGTAGEVTLDLERFSVLAPDAIVVEATARADHPLPANDLVLLKGVVVGEDDDSLVFVGVGRFGVHGFVSRENGLWWISTGPYTGVLGPEPVVRVTDASEMTDPMPPFCGVSADDPIYKPPHDDGGLIEPEPLGIVRGAG
;
A
#
# COMPACT_ATOMS: atom_id res chain seq x y z
N MET A 1 -31.23 70.89 1.56
CA MET A 1 -30.08 70.02 1.22
C MET A 1 -29.79 69.16 2.46
N LYS A 2 -30.56 68.11 2.79
CA LYS A 2 -30.57 66.72 2.25
C LYS A 2 -29.17 66.17 1.93
N TYR A 3 -28.61 65.37 2.85
CA TYR A 3 -28.17 63.97 2.66
C TYR A 3 -27.23 63.53 3.81
N LEU A 4 -27.80 62.89 4.84
CA LEU A 4 -27.05 62.09 5.82
C LEU A 4 -27.44 60.63 5.56
N LYS A 5 -26.60 59.87 4.84
CA LYS A 5 -26.83 58.46 4.55
C LYS A 5 -26.29 57.64 5.71
N GLN A 6 -27.19 57.03 6.47
CA GLN A 6 -26.89 55.99 7.46
C GLN A 6 -26.22 54.79 6.79
N ALA A 7 -25.10 54.37 7.37
CA ALA A 7 -24.37 53.18 7.00
C ALA A 7 -25.22 51.94 7.32
N VAL A 8 -25.51 51.16 6.28
CA VAL A 8 -26.08 49.82 6.38
C VAL A 8 -24.96 48.90 6.87
N GLN A 9 -25.06 48.48 8.12
CA GLN A 9 -24.18 47.47 8.70
C GLN A 9 -24.67 46.10 8.22
N CYS A 10 -24.12 45.62 7.11
CA CYS A 10 -24.32 44.25 6.66
C CYS A 10 -23.62 43.29 7.63
N PHE A 11 -24.42 42.63 8.47
CA PHE A 11 -24.02 41.48 9.25
C PHE A 11 -23.85 40.31 8.27
N VAL A 12 -22.64 40.13 7.73
CA VAL A 12 -22.32 38.93 6.95
C VAL A 12 -22.07 37.81 7.96
N ALA A 13 -23.07 36.98 8.17
CA ALA A 13 -22.91 35.70 8.84
C ALA A 13 -21.92 34.86 8.03
N ALA A 14 -20.74 34.60 8.60
CA ALA A 14 -19.79 33.66 8.05
C ALA A 14 -20.43 32.26 8.10
N MET A 15 -20.86 31.74 6.95
CA MET A 15 -21.17 30.33 6.81
C MET A 15 -19.85 29.57 6.93
N ALA A 16 -19.62 28.94 8.07
CA ALA A 16 -18.57 27.94 8.20
C ALA A 16 -18.97 26.76 7.30
N THR A 17 -18.35 26.67 6.12
CA THR A 17 -18.38 25.45 5.31
C THR A 17 -17.76 24.35 6.14
N VAL A 18 -18.57 23.38 6.55
CA VAL A 18 -18.06 22.09 7.04
C VAL A 18 -17.34 21.46 5.85
N ALA A 19 -16.02 21.59 5.81
CA ALA A 19 -15.19 20.80 4.91
C ALA A 19 -15.49 19.32 5.23
N GLY A 20 -16.14 18.63 4.30
CA GLY A 20 -16.39 17.19 4.41
C GLY A 20 -15.05 16.49 4.61
N ALA A 21 -14.99 15.52 5.51
CA ALA A 21 -13.80 14.71 5.72
C ALA A 21 -13.36 14.09 4.38
N GLN A 22 -12.09 14.26 4.02
CA GLN A 22 -11.55 13.71 2.78
C GLN A 22 -11.43 12.18 2.93
N SER A 23 -11.90 11.44 1.93
CA SER A 23 -11.70 9.99 1.91
C SER A 23 -10.22 9.66 1.69
N PRO A 24 -9.73 8.47 2.10
CA PRO A 24 -8.34 8.11 1.84
C PRO A 24 -8.03 8.04 0.34
N GLY A 25 -9.03 7.74 -0.51
CA GLY A 25 -8.87 7.82 -1.97
C GLY A 25 -8.69 9.23 -2.50
N GLN A 26 -9.33 10.24 -1.90
CA GLN A 26 -9.10 11.65 -2.27
C GLN A 26 -7.72 12.14 -1.82
N LEU A 27 -7.23 11.68 -0.67
CA LEU A 27 -5.90 12.01 -0.17
C LEU A 27 -4.79 11.31 -0.97
N LEU A 28 -5.05 10.11 -1.49
CA LEU A 28 -4.12 9.31 -2.28
C LEU A 28 -4.41 9.37 -3.79
N ASP A 29 -4.80 10.55 -4.27
CA ASP A 29 -5.06 10.79 -5.69
C ASP A 29 -3.77 10.72 -6.52
N HIS A 30 -3.75 9.82 -7.51
CA HIS A 30 -2.59 9.60 -8.38
C HIS A 30 -2.21 10.86 -9.18
N GLN A 31 -3.18 11.62 -9.69
CA GLN A 31 -2.88 12.79 -10.52
C GLN A 31 -2.22 13.93 -9.74
N SER A 32 -2.56 14.05 -8.46
CA SER A 32 -1.97 15.03 -7.56
C SER A 32 -0.58 14.59 -7.12
N LEU A 33 -0.44 13.35 -6.66
CA LEU A 33 0.81 12.81 -6.12
C LEU A 33 1.89 12.57 -7.19
N SER A 34 1.50 12.29 -8.43
CA SER A 34 2.44 12.11 -9.56
C SER A 34 3.21 13.40 -9.93
N ARG A 35 2.78 14.57 -9.43
CA ARG A 35 3.46 15.86 -9.64
C ARG A 35 4.63 16.12 -8.69
N LEU A 36 4.71 15.36 -7.60
CA LEU A 36 5.81 15.49 -6.63
C LEU A 36 7.12 15.06 -7.29
N HIS A 37 8.22 15.74 -7.02
CA HIS A 37 9.54 15.28 -7.44
C HIS A 37 10.08 14.21 -6.47
N PHE A 38 11.09 13.45 -6.89
CA PHE A 38 11.79 12.56 -5.95
C PHE A 38 12.48 13.39 -4.85
N GLY A 39 12.32 12.96 -3.60
CA GLY A 39 12.74 13.70 -2.40
C GLY A 39 11.75 14.79 -1.95
N GLU A 40 10.68 15.06 -2.71
CA GLU A 40 9.66 16.02 -2.30
C GLU A 40 8.72 15.42 -1.25
N HIS A 41 8.36 16.22 -0.26
CA HIS A 41 7.48 15.84 0.83
C HIS A 41 6.04 16.30 0.60
N VAL A 42 5.09 15.49 1.09
CA VAL A 42 3.67 15.80 1.15
C VAL A 42 3.13 15.43 2.52
N VAL A 43 2.36 16.35 3.12
CA VAL A 43 1.71 16.12 4.41
C VAL A 43 0.23 15.82 4.17
N LEU A 44 -0.19 14.60 4.49
CA LEU A 44 -1.58 14.18 4.44
C LEU A 44 -2.21 14.34 5.83
N THR A 45 -2.92 15.45 6.03
CA THR A 45 -3.61 15.72 7.29
C THR A 45 -4.92 14.94 7.37
N ARG A 46 -5.27 14.48 8.57
CA ARG A 46 -6.57 13.81 8.84
C ARG A 46 -6.78 12.55 7.98
N PHE A 47 -5.71 11.81 7.72
CA PHE A 47 -5.78 10.54 7.02
C PHE A 47 -6.54 9.51 7.87
N PRO A 48 -7.64 8.93 7.38
CA PRO A 48 -8.44 7.99 8.15
C PRO A 48 -7.77 6.62 8.22
N LEU A 49 -7.52 6.13 9.43
CA LEU A 49 -6.85 4.87 9.74
C LEU A 49 -7.83 3.81 10.28
N GLY A 50 -9.05 3.78 9.74
CA GLY A 50 -10.11 2.88 10.19
C GLY A 50 -10.56 3.18 11.62
N THR A 51 -10.61 2.15 12.46
CA THR A 51 -11.02 2.25 13.87
C THR A 51 -10.03 3.02 14.75
N ALA A 52 -8.78 3.17 14.30
CA ALA A 52 -7.74 3.94 15.00
C ALA A 52 -7.90 5.46 14.88
N GLY A 53 -8.90 5.94 14.13
CA GLY A 53 -9.20 7.37 13.98
C GLY A 53 -8.47 8.03 12.83
N GLU A 54 -8.25 9.34 12.92
CA GLU A 54 -7.55 10.13 11.91
C GLU A 54 -6.11 10.44 12.37
N VAL A 55 -5.14 10.36 11.46
CA VAL A 55 -3.72 10.65 11.72
C VAL A 55 -3.19 11.67 10.71
N THR A 56 -2.01 12.24 10.98
CA THR A 56 -1.30 13.07 10.00
C THR A 56 -0.08 12.31 9.51
N LEU A 57 0.06 12.17 8.19
CA LEU A 57 1.19 11.48 7.58
C LEU A 57 2.14 12.49 6.94
N ASP A 58 3.44 12.40 7.22
CA ASP A 58 4.48 13.11 6.47
C ASP A 58 5.18 12.12 5.57
N LEU A 59 5.06 12.31 4.26
CA LEU A 59 5.47 11.35 3.24
C LEU A 59 6.45 11.98 2.25
N GLU A 60 7.55 11.28 1.98
CA GLU A 60 8.54 11.62 0.96
C GLU A 60 8.32 10.74 -0.28
N ARG A 61 8.31 11.35 -1.47
CA ARG A 61 8.36 10.59 -2.72
C ARG A 61 9.76 10.04 -2.97
N PHE A 62 9.85 8.75 -3.26
CA PHE A 62 11.13 8.10 -3.58
C PHE A 62 11.03 7.21 -4.81
N SER A 63 12.17 6.72 -5.27
CA SER A 63 12.28 5.72 -6.34
C SER A 63 13.19 4.58 -5.87
N VAL A 64 12.82 3.36 -6.25
CA VAL A 64 13.70 2.17 -6.17
C VAL A 64 14.30 1.82 -7.54
N LEU A 65 13.87 2.52 -8.59
CA LEU A 65 14.28 2.29 -9.96
C LEU A 65 15.58 3.05 -10.24
N ALA A 66 16.52 2.38 -10.91
CA ALA A 66 17.67 3.04 -11.52
C ALA A 66 17.20 4.05 -12.58
N PRO A 67 17.97 5.12 -12.87
CA PRO A 67 17.56 6.15 -13.83
C PRO A 67 17.21 5.63 -15.24
N ASP A 68 17.75 4.48 -15.62
CA ASP A 68 17.58 3.81 -16.90
C ASP A 68 16.68 2.55 -16.83
N ALA A 69 16.06 2.29 -15.68
CA ALA A 69 15.18 1.14 -15.51
C ALA A 69 13.91 1.28 -16.36
N ILE A 70 13.49 0.17 -16.96
CA ILE A 70 12.26 0.07 -17.74
C ILE A 70 11.27 -0.79 -16.98
N VAL A 71 10.08 -0.27 -16.73
CA VAL A 71 8.97 -1.02 -16.13
C VAL A 71 8.17 -1.66 -17.26
N VAL A 72 7.88 -2.96 -17.13
CA VAL A 72 7.08 -3.71 -18.10
C VAL A 72 5.99 -4.51 -17.39
N GLU A 73 4.81 -4.58 -18.00
CA GLU A 73 3.77 -5.56 -17.69
C GLU A 73 4.05 -6.83 -18.50
N ALA A 74 4.47 -7.90 -17.83
CA ALA A 74 4.69 -9.19 -18.46
C ALA A 74 3.35 -9.91 -18.67
N THR A 75 3.03 -10.25 -19.92
CA THR A 75 1.88 -11.09 -20.26
C THR A 75 2.33 -12.38 -20.95
N ALA A 76 1.44 -13.37 -21.03
CA ALA A 76 1.74 -14.62 -21.74
C ALA A 76 2.04 -14.43 -23.24
N ARG A 77 1.74 -13.25 -23.82
CA ARG A 77 1.93 -12.96 -25.24
C ARG A 77 3.09 -12.00 -25.52
N ALA A 78 3.34 -11.03 -24.64
CA ALA A 78 4.41 -10.04 -24.77
C ALA A 78 4.59 -9.22 -23.49
N ASP A 79 5.75 -8.57 -23.37
CA ASP A 79 5.99 -7.51 -22.41
C ASP A 79 5.45 -6.18 -22.94
N HIS A 80 4.65 -5.49 -22.13
CA HIS A 80 4.11 -4.17 -22.44
C HIS A 80 4.82 -3.10 -21.59
N PRO A 81 5.59 -2.17 -22.18
CA PRO A 81 6.27 -1.13 -21.40
C PRO A 81 5.25 -0.22 -20.72
N LEU A 82 5.46 0.01 -19.43
CA LEU A 82 4.72 0.94 -18.61
C LEU A 82 5.56 2.20 -18.39
N PRO A 83 4.97 3.41 -18.47
CA PRO A 83 5.67 4.63 -18.08
C PRO A 83 6.11 4.52 -16.62
N ALA A 84 7.40 4.67 -16.33
CA ALA A 84 7.93 4.64 -14.97
C ALA A 84 7.28 5.70 -14.06
N ASN A 85 6.75 6.77 -14.65
CA ASN A 85 6.08 7.87 -13.96
C ASN A 85 4.67 7.51 -13.47
N ASP A 86 4.10 6.39 -13.92
CA ASP A 86 2.74 5.98 -13.55
C ASP A 86 2.68 5.34 -12.15
N LEU A 87 3.82 5.04 -11.54
CA LEU A 87 3.93 4.55 -10.18
C LEU A 87 4.55 5.63 -9.27
N VAL A 88 3.81 6.02 -8.23
CA VAL A 88 4.29 6.92 -7.17
C VAL A 88 4.54 6.08 -5.93
N LEU A 89 5.78 6.09 -5.44
CA LEU A 89 6.15 5.45 -4.18
C LEU A 89 6.40 6.53 -3.13
N LEU A 90 5.73 6.39 -2.00
CA LEU A 90 5.82 7.27 -0.84
C LEU A 90 6.27 6.47 0.37
N LYS A 91 7.17 7.04 1.16
CA LYS A 91 7.58 6.50 2.47
C LYS A 91 7.52 7.61 3.50
N GLY A 92 7.35 7.30 4.77
CA GLY A 92 7.35 8.33 5.80
C GLY A 92 6.92 7.84 7.16
N VAL A 93 6.39 8.77 7.96
CA VAL A 93 6.09 8.56 9.37
C VAL A 93 4.73 9.17 9.74
N VAL A 94 4.22 8.81 10.92
CA VAL A 94 3.05 9.45 11.50
C VAL A 94 3.50 10.64 12.35
N VAL A 95 2.99 11.84 12.05
CA VAL A 95 3.38 13.06 12.74
C VAL A 95 2.89 13.03 14.19
N GLY A 96 3.81 13.28 15.13
CA GLY A 96 3.51 13.32 16.56
C GLY A 96 3.63 11.97 17.27
N GLU A 97 4.15 10.96 16.59
CA GLU A 97 4.48 9.65 17.14
C GLU A 97 5.98 9.41 17.14
N ASP A 98 6.40 8.33 17.82
CA ASP A 98 7.80 7.93 17.89
C ASP A 98 8.35 7.56 16.49
N ASP A 99 9.68 7.62 16.38
CA ASP A 99 10.45 7.35 15.15
C ASP A 99 10.22 5.92 14.58
N ASP A 100 9.61 5.03 15.37
CA ASP A 100 9.28 3.66 14.97
C ASP A 100 8.00 3.57 14.13
N SER A 101 7.25 4.66 13.97
CA SER A 101 6.11 4.70 13.04
C SER A 101 6.61 4.67 11.59
N LEU A 102 6.06 3.75 10.78
CA LEU A 102 6.48 3.55 9.39
C LEU A 102 5.28 3.58 8.45
N VAL A 103 5.38 4.38 7.41
CA VAL A 103 4.36 4.50 6.38
C VAL A 103 4.97 4.17 5.03
N PHE A 104 4.32 3.32 4.26
CA PHE A 104 4.65 3.06 2.87
C PHE A 104 3.38 3.08 2.04
N VAL A 105 3.38 3.82 0.94
CA VAL A 105 2.23 3.88 0.01
C VAL A 105 2.72 3.88 -1.44
N GLY A 106 2.30 2.89 -2.20
CA GLY A 106 2.36 2.85 -3.65
C GLY A 106 1.03 3.28 -4.25
N VAL A 107 1.06 4.35 -5.05
CA VAL A 107 -0.10 4.87 -5.77
C VAL A 107 0.17 4.73 -7.27
N GLY A 108 -0.59 3.85 -7.91
CA GLY A 108 -0.57 3.67 -9.36
C GLY A 108 -1.88 4.13 -9.98
N ARG A 109 -1.90 4.24 -11.31
CA ARG A 109 -3.13 4.56 -12.08
C ARG A 109 -4.30 3.60 -11.80
N PHE A 110 -4.00 2.37 -11.41
CA PHE A 110 -4.98 1.29 -11.28
C PHE A 110 -5.32 0.93 -9.83
N GLY A 111 -4.66 1.54 -8.86
CA GLY A 111 -4.90 1.22 -7.47
C GLY A 111 -3.85 1.76 -6.52
N VAL A 112 -4.13 1.56 -5.25
CA VAL A 112 -3.27 1.97 -4.14
C VAL A 112 -2.97 0.72 -3.31
N HIS A 113 -1.72 0.60 -2.87
CA HIS A 113 -1.28 -0.44 -1.96
C HIS A 113 -0.29 0.17 -0.96
N GLY A 114 -0.30 -0.29 0.28
CA GLY A 114 0.59 0.27 1.28
C GLY A 114 0.25 -0.20 2.67
N PHE A 115 0.96 0.35 3.64
CA PHE A 115 0.67 0.13 5.04
C PHE A 115 1.06 1.33 5.90
N VAL A 116 0.47 1.40 7.08
CA VAL A 116 0.88 2.23 8.21
C VAL A 116 1.16 1.29 9.37
N SER A 117 2.37 1.31 9.88
CA SER A 117 2.80 0.55 11.06
C SER A 117 3.05 1.54 12.20
N ARG A 118 2.53 1.23 13.37
CA ARG A 118 2.70 1.99 14.61
C ARG A 118 2.95 1.00 15.75
N GLU A 119 3.32 1.49 16.93
CA GLU A 119 3.54 0.63 18.11
C GLU A 119 2.35 -0.30 18.40
N ASN A 120 1.13 0.20 18.20
CA ASN A 120 -0.12 -0.48 18.56
C ASN A 120 -0.77 -1.25 17.40
N GLY A 121 -0.16 -1.34 16.22
CA GLY A 121 -0.76 -2.12 15.14
C GLY A 121 -0.20 -1.86 13.74
N LEU A 122 -0.81 -2.56 12.78
CA LEU A 122 -0.50 -2.47 11.36
C LEU A 122 -1.81 -2.31 10.59
N TRP A 123 -1.88 -1.29 9.74
CA TRP A 123 -3.03 -1.02 8.89
C TRP A 123 -2.63 -1.13 7.43
N TRP A 124 -3.31 -2.00 6.70
CA TRP A 124 -3.13 -2.18 5.26
C TRP A 124 -3.96 -1.17 4.49
N ILE A 125 -3.34 -0.48 3.55
CA ILE A 125 -4.00 0.37 2.57
C ILE A 125 -4.09 -0.43 1.28
N SER A 126 -5.30 -0.72 0.80
CA SER A 126 -5.47 -1.37 -0.50
C SER A 126 -6.72 -0.93 -1.22
N THR A 127 -6.71 -1.01 -2.54
CA THR A 127 -7.91 -0.85 -3.36
C THR A 127 -8.67 -2.15 -3.63
N GLY A 128 -8.31 -3.24 -2.93
CA GLY A 128 -8.85 -4.59 -3.18
C GLY A 128 -8.41 -5.18 -4.53
N PRO A 129 -8.93 -6.36 -4.91
CA PRO A 129 -8.54 -7.03 -6.15
C PRO A 129 -8.92 -6.19 -7.37
N TYR A 130 -7.93 -5.91 -8.22
CA TYR A 130 -8.13 -5.26 -9.51
C TYR A 130 -8.78 -6.25 -10.49
N THR A 131 -9.97 -5.94 -10.99
CA THR A 131 -10.73 -6.84 -11.90
C THR A 131 -10.64 -6.49 -13.39
N GLY A 132 -9.99 -5.39 -13.79
CA GLY A 132 -9.90 -4.92 -15.20
C GLY A 132 -11.28 -4.66 -15.86
N VAL A 133 -11.44 -4.27 -17.13
CA VAL A 133 -10.79 -3.22 -17.93
C VAL A 133 -11.64 -1.95 -17.69
N LEU A 134 -11.17 -1.00 -16.86
CA LEU A 134 -11.94 0.13 -16.28
C LEU A 134 -13.08 -0.25 -15.30
N GLY A 135 -12.86 -1.25 -14.42
CA GLY A 135 -13.79 -1.64 -13.34
C GLY A 135 -14.19 -0.51 -12.37
N PRO A 136 -15.11 -0.75 -11.41
CA PRO A 136 -15.59 0.29 -10.49
C PRO A 136 -14.40 0.97 -9.80
N GLU A 137 -14.43 2.30 -9.72
CA GLU A 137 -13.30 3.10 -9.22
C GLU A 137 -12.71 2.45 -7.96
N PRO A 138 -11.39 2.18 -7.96
CA PRO A 138 -10.77 1.45 -6.87
C PRO A 138 -10.94 2.23 -5.56
N VAL A 139 -11.89 1.79 -4.73
CA VAL A 139 -12.13 2.41 -3.42
C VAL A 139 -10.98 2.04 -2.52
N VAL A 140 -10.18 3.03 -2.13
CA VAL A 140 -9.12 2.85 -1.14
C VAL A 140 -9.75 2.44 0.19
N ARG A 141 -9.33 1.29 0.70
CA ARG A 141 -9.70 0.75 2.01
C ARG A 141 -8.48 0.74 2.90
N VAL A 142 -8.72 1.04 4.17
CA VAL A 142 -7.74 0.88 5.24
C VAL A 142 -8.28 -0.18 6.18
N THR A 143 -7.50 -1.25 6.39
CA THR A 143 -7.91 -2.44 7.15
C THR A 143 -6.88 -2.72 8.22
N ASP A 144 -7.34 -2.91 9.46
CA ASP A 144 -6.47 -3.34 10.56
C ASP A 144 -6.04 -4.79 10.32
N ALA A 145 -4.74 -5.06 10.39
CA ALA A 145 -4.19 -6.39 10.18
C ALA A 145 -4.75 -7.42 11.19
N SER A 146 -5.15 -6.99 12.39
CA SER A 146 -5.77 -7.86 13.39
C SER A 146 -7.20 -8.28 13.02
N GLU A 147 -7.88 -7.51 12.17
CA GLU A 147 -9.22 -7.83 11.65
C GLU A 147 -9.15 -8.75 10.43
N MET A 148 -7.96 -8.96 9.86
CA MET A 148 -7.73 -9.81 8.69
C MET A 148 -7.72 -11.29 9.12
N THR A 149 -8.92 -11.86 9.17
CA THR A 149 -9.14 -13.24 9.62
C THR A 149 -9.29 -14.25 8.48
N ASP A 150 -9.48 -13.76 7.25
CA ASP A 150 -9.62 -14.62 6.08
C ASP A 150 -8.26 -15.14 5.59
N PRO A 151 -8.11 -16.46 5.35
CA PRO A 151 -6.91 -16.99 4.74
C PRO A 151 -6.72 -16.33 3.37
N MET A 152 -5.51 -15.82 3.13
CA MET A 152 -5.16 -15.21 1.84
C MET A 152 -5.48 -16.20 0.73
N PRO A 153 -6.31 -15.83 -0.26
CA PRO A 153 -6.57 -16.69 -1.40
C PRO A 153 -5.24 -17.02 -2.08
N PRO A 154 -5.10 -18.20 -2.72
CA PRO A 154 -3.85 -18.64 -3.34
C PRO A 154 -3.25 -17.53 -4.23
N PHE A 155 -2.08 -17.03 -3.84
CA PHE A 155 -1.37 -15.99 -4.58
C PHE A 155 -0.59 -16.64 -5.72
N CYS A 156 -0.67 -16.08 -6.93
CA CYS A 156 0.09 -16.53 -8.11
C CYS A 156 -0.08 -18.02 -8.51
N GLY A 157 -1.26 -18.62 -8.29
CA GLY A 157 -1.50 -20.03 -8.65
C GLY A 157 -0.71 -21.02 -7.79
N VAL A 158 -0.04 -20.55 -6.74
CA VAL A 158 0.62 -21.38 -5.74
C VAL A 158 -0.40 -21.70 -4.65
N SER A 159 -0.71 -22.98 -4.47
CA SER A 159 -1.47 -23.42 -3.31
C SER A 159 -0.51 -23.65 -2.14
N ALA A 160 -1.00 -23.46 -0.91
CA ALA A 160 -0.24 -23.82 0.30
C ALA A 160 0.12 -25.33 0.34
N ASP A 161 -0.49 -26.14 -0.53
CA ASP A 161 -0.26 -27.56 -0.67
C ASP A 161 0.72 -27.94 -1.78
N ASP A 162 1.29 -26.96 -2.49
CA ASP A 162 2.25 -27.24 -3.55
C ASP A 162 3.53 -27.89 -2.96
N PRO A 163 3.86 -29.13 -3.35
CA PRO A 163 4.98 -29.88 -2.79
C PRO A 163 6.35 -29.22 -3.03
N ILE A 164 6.47 -28.26 -3.97
CA ILE A 164 7.71 -27.51 -4.17
C ILE A 164 8.05 -26.60 -2.97
N TYR A 165 7.05 -26.23 -2.16
CA TYR A 165 7.20 -25.35 -0.99
C TYR A 165 7.04 -26.07 0.35
N LYS A 166 6.72 -27.38 0.34
CA LYS A 166 6.81 -28.27 1.50
C LYS A 166 8.09 -29.10 1.36
N PRO A 167 9.27 -28.61 1.80
CA PRO A 167 10.43 -29.49 1.91
C PRO A 167 10.01 -30.71 2.72
N PRO A 168 10.41 -31.93 2.32
CA PRO A 168 10.07 -33.13 3.07
C PRO A 168 10.50 -32.89 4.51
N HIS A 169 9.51 -32.94 5.41
CA HIS A 169 9.79 -32.97 6.83
C HIS A 169 10.61 -34.25 7.04
N ASP A 170 11.92 -34.10 7.26
CA ASP A 170 12.73 -35.15 7.81
C ASP A 170 12.22 -35.36 9.24
N ASP A 171 11.24 -36.25 9.38
CA ASP A 171 10.68 -36.70 10.63
C ASP A 171 11.62 -37.67 11.33
N GLY A 172 12.95 -37.46 11.21
CA GLY A 172 13.97 -38.09 12.04
C GLY A 172 13.84 -39.61 12.11
N GLY A 173 13.30 -40.23 11.05
CA GLY A 173 13.15 -41.66 10.95
C GLY A 173 14.53 -42.27 11.01
N LEU A 174 14.84 -42.90 12.14
CA LEU A 174 16.06 -43.68 12.35
C LEU A 174 16.24 -44.61 11.13
N ILE A 175 17.16 -44.25 10.25
CA ILE A 175 17.63 -45.16 9.19
C ILE A 175 18.32 -46.29 9.94
N GLU A 176 17.65 -47.43 10.10
CA GLU A 176 18.32 -48.63 10.55
C GLU A 176 19.44 -48.94 9.54
N PRO A 177 20.71 -49.06 9.98
CA PRO A 177 21.80 -49.29 9.05
C PRO A 177 21.66 -50.68 8.44
N GLU A 178 21.47 -50.75 7.12
CA GLU A 178 21.53 -52.02 6.39
C GLU A 178 22.90 -52.69 6.62
N PRO A 179 22.94 -54.03 6.80
CA PRO A 179 24.18 -54.74 7.05
C PRO A 179 25.06 -54.72 5.79
N LEU A 180 26.26 -54.16 5.93
CA LEU A 180 27.32 -54.14 4.91
C LEU A 180 27.56 -55.54 4.32
N GLY A 181 27.16 -55.73 3.05
CA GLY A 181 27.51 -56.91 2.27
C GLY A 181 29.01 -56.96 1.98
N ILE A 182 29.68 -57.99 2.49
CA ILE A 182 31.09 -58.28 2.22
C ILE A 182 31.24 -58.76 0.76
N VAL A 183 31.91 -57.97 -0.08
CA VAL A 183 32.35 -58.41 -1.42
C VAL A 183 33.62 -59.25 -1.26
N ARG A 184 33.52 -60.57 -1.43
CA ARG A 184 34.69 -61.45 -1.61
C ARG A 184 35.18 -61.34 -3.06
N GLY A 185 36.40 -60.84 -3.25
CA GLY A 185 37.10 -60.90 -4.52
C GLY A 185 37.46 -62.34 -4.89
N ALA A 186 37.15 -62.74 -6.13
CA ALA A 186 37.65 -63.96 -6.73
C ALA A 186 38.99 -63.68 -7.43
N GLY A 187 39.99 -64.50 -7.12
CA GLY A 187 41.23 -64.62 -7.91
C GLY A 187 41.07 -65.65 -9.03
#